data_AF-A0A1Z5L7J7-F1
#
_entry.id   AF-A0A1Z5L7J7-F1
#
_cell.length_a   1.000
_cell.length_b   1.000
_cell.length_c   1.000
_cell.angle_alpha   90.00
_cell.angle_beta   90.00
_cell.angle_gamma   90.00
#
_symmetry.space_group_name_H-M   'P 1'
#
loop_
_entity.id
_entity.type
_entity.pdbx_description
1 polymer ?
#
loop_
_entity_poly.entity_id
_entity_poly.type
_entity_poly.pdbx_seq_one_letter_code
_entity_poly.pdbx_strand_id
1 'polypeptide(L)'
;MFRDSSFSQYVVAAANHRLAQSASDTDAGDSDVNVRIARGLLLVYEERMTVGPASLTGLCIQSLSTFLSKLQGSNERLLELLRVLENSSSGSLENLAKKQIQRYQAFIVQVLSEDGRMKELVSLAAICTALCSLLNDDGDFVRELHSWVQNLCVQQSLDDSVACKALLTLFFTVNTQAKSGLQVLFDISENIHLQMGTIDEDAESNKRHTYAILNAETVNSGLAVLLEHLQVVLQRLDWVMLLLKRYQAASHTDQVAKLEVGVCRQLGYVVTIFAELSQSRLPRQLSQFTLRLLTKLFNSLAGLTKHYVLLYTHKLGRLCEKFEKLVRLTGTHLTPHIYALITFLQTCEQEQKKKKVKGTSKEVTPSLIFAIEQYEKLIIQLAKKSKINLT
;
A
#
# COMPACT_ATOMS: atom_id res chain seq x y z
N MET A 1 18.64 -37.35 -5.13
CA MET A 1 19.94 -37.55 -5.83
C MET A 1 20.79 -36.27 -5.76
N PHE A 2 20.97 -35.69 -4.57
CA PHE A 2 21.79 -34.48 -4.35
C PHE A 2 22.32 -34.52 -2.91
N ARG A 3 23.54 -35.05 -2.72
CA ARG A 3 24.23 -35.12 -1.42
C ARG A 3 25.26 -34.00 -1.23
N ASP A 4 25.76 -33.39 -2.31
CA ASP A 4 26.63 -32.22 -2.24
C ASP A 4 25.84 -30.90 -2.32
N SER A 5 25.95 -30.08 -1.27
CA SER A 5 25.26 -28.78 -1.19
C SER A 5 25.78 -27.79 -2.23
N SER A 6 27.06 -27.86 -2.60
CA SER A 6 27.71 -26.98 -3.58
C SER A 6 27.22 -27.25 -5.01
N PHE A 7 27.13 -28.52 -5.43
CA PHE A 7 26.59 -28.89 -6.73
C PHE A 7 25.10 -28.54 -6.83
N SER A 8 24.34 -28.76 -5.76
CA SER A 8 22.91 -28.39 -5.70
C SER A 8 22.71 -26.89 -5.86
N GLN A 9 23.54 -26.08 -5.19
CA GLN A 9 23.53 -24.62 -5.34
C GLN A 9 23.92 -24.19 -6.75
N TYR A 10 24.91 -24.84 -7.37
CA TYR A 10 25.30 -24.55 -8.75
C TYR A 10 24.18 -24.82 -9.76
N VAL A 11 23.50 -25.97 -9.63
CA VAL A 11 22.37 -26.32 -10.50
C VAL A 11 21.22 -25.32 -10.35
N VAL A 12 20.88 -24.93 -9.11
CA VAL A 12 19.87 -23.90 -8.86
C VAL A 12 20.31 -22.54 -9.42
N ALA A 13 21.57 -22.15 -9.23
CA ALA A 13 22.10 -20.91 -9.80
C ALA A 13 22.05 -20.89 -11.33
N ALA A 14 22.35 -22.01 -11.99
CA ALA A 14 22.25 -22.14 -13.44
C ALA A 14 20.79 -22.07 -13.94
N ALA A 15 19.86 -22.72 -13.23
CA ALA A 15 18.43 -22.61 -13.49
C ALA A 15 17.94 -21.16 -13.35
N ASN A 16 18.41 -20.47 -12.31
CA ASN A 16 18.08 -19.08 -12.04
C ASN A 16 18.62 -18.14 -13.14
N HIS A 17 19.85 -18.37 -13.59
CA HIS A 17 20.45 -17.63 -14.69
C HIS A 17 19.65 -17.80 -15.99
N ARG A 18 19.17 -19.02 -16.28
CA ARG A 18 18.30 -19.28 -17.43
C ARG A 18 16.95 -18.54 -17.33
N LEU A 19 16.29 -18.59 -16.18
CA LEU A 19 15.05 -17.81 -15.92
C LEU A 19 15.28 -16.29 -15.95
N ALA A 20 16.51 -15.84 -15.66
CA ALA A 20 16.90 -14.45 -15.75
C ALA A 20 17.07 -14.00 -17.21
N GLN A 21 17.71 -14.82 -18.05
CA GLN A 21 18.06 -14.53 -19.44
C GLN A 21 16.90 -14.65 -20.44
N SER A 22 15.92 -15.52 -20.21
CA SER A 22 14.77 -15.73 -21.12
C SER A 22 13.78 -14.54 -21.20
N ALA A 23 14.17 -13.38 -20.69
CA ALA A 23 13.40 -12.14 -20.73
C ALA A 23 13.44 -11.39 -22.08
N SER A 24 14.31 -11.78 -23.02
CA SER A 24 14.43 -11.13 -24.34
C SER A 24 13.78 -11.91 -25.49
N ASP A 25 13.59 -13.22 -25.37
CA ASP A 25 13.25 -14.06 -26.52
C ASP A 25 11.80 -14.57 -26.47
N THR A 26 11.07 -14.20 -27.52
CA THR A 26 9.66 -14.49 -27.81
C THR A 26 9.40 -15.90 -28.37
N ASP A 27 10.26 -16.88 -28.08
CA ASP A 27 10.10 -18.23 -28.63
C ASP A 27 9.23 -19.14 -27.73
N ALA A 28 8.16 -19.68 -28.30
CA ALA A 28 7.19 -20.52 -27.60
C ALA A 28 7.82 -21.80 -26.99
N GLY A 29 8.94 -22.28 -27.54
CA GLY A 29 9.67 -23.44 -27.03
C GLY A 29 10.41 -23.19 -25.70
N ASP A 30 10.86 -21.96 -25.45
CA ASP A 30 11.55 -21.62 -24.19
C ASP A 30 10.57 -21.38 -23.04
N SER A 31 9.29 -21.07 -23.34
CA SER A 31 8.23 -20.89 -22.32
C SER A 31 7.98 -22.18 -21.52
N ASP A 32 7.79 -23.33 -22.20
CA ASP A 32 7.53 -24.62 -21.55
C ASP A 32 8.72 -25.07 -20.68
N VAL A 33 9.95 -24.86 -21.15
CA VAL A 33 11.16 -25.20 -20.37
C VAL A 33 11.25 -24.35 -19.11
N ASN A 34 11.01 -23.04 -19.19
CA ASN A 34 11.06 -22.14 -18.05
C ASN A 34 9.99 -22.46 -17.00
N VAL A 35 8.78 -22.81 -17.44
CA VAL A 35 7.69 -23.22 -16.56
C VAL A 35 8.01 -24.54 -15.84
N ARG A 36 8.64 -25.51 -16.52
CA ARG A 36 9.12 -26.76 -15.89
C ARG A 36 10.25 -26.51 -14.88
N ILE A 37 11.17 -25.59 -15.19
CA ILE A 37 12.23 -25.17 -14.26
C ILE A 37 11.60 -24.57 -13.00
N ALA A 38 10.61 -23.68 -13.13
CA ALA A 38 9.90 -23.10 -12.00
C ALA A 38 9.27 -24.19 -11.11
N ARG A 39 8.59 -25.18 -11.70
CA ARG A 39 8.08 -26.32 -10.93
C ARG A 39 9.17 -27.10 -10.19
N GLY A 40 10.31 -27.34 -10.85
CA GLY A 40 11.47 -27.98 -10.23
C GLY A 40 11.98 -27.21 -9.01
N LEU A 41 12.09 -25.88 -9.12
CA LEU A 41 12.49 -25.02 -8.01
C LEU A 41 11.49 -25.07 -6.84
N LEU A 42 10.18 -25.13 -7.12
CA LEU A 42 9.16 -25.25 -6.09
C LEU A 42 9.24 -26.58 -5.34
N LEU A 43 9.44 -27.70 -6.05
CA LEU A 43 9.61 -29.02 -5.43
C LEU A 43 10.88 -29.09 -4.58
N VAL A 44 11.99 -28.53 -5.07
CA VAL A 44 13.24 -28.46 -4.30
C VAL A 44 13.04 -27.61 -3.04
N TYR A 45 12.31 -26.50 -3.13
CA TYR A 45 11.99 -25.67 -1.98
C TYR A 45 11.20 -26.47 -0.93
N GLU A 46 10.15 -27.17 -1.32
CA GLU A 46 9.32 -27.98 -0.41
C GLU A 46 10.09 -29.09 0.29
N GLU A 47 10.85 -29.89 -0.46
CA GLU A 47 11.60 -31.01 0.11
C GLU A 47 12.69 -30.54 1.08
N ARG A 48 13.22 -29.33 0.87
CA ARG A 48 14.38 -28.81 1.58
C ARG A 48 14.05 -27.71 2.56
N MET A 49 12.78 -27.33 2.72
CA MET A 49 12.41 -26.25 3.62
C MET A 49 12.78 -26.55 5.08
N THR A 50 12.62 -27.78 5.57
CA THR A 50 12.93 -28.11 6.98
C THR A 50 14.39 -28.53 7.22
N VAL A 51 15.09 -29.03 6.18
CA VAL A 51 16.39 -29.72 6.33
C VAL A 51 17.50 -29.10 5.48
N GLY A 52 17.15 -28.25 4.51
CA GLY A 52 18.07 -27.65 3.55
C GLY A 52 18.77 -26.38 4.05
N PRO A 53 19.90 -26.00 3.43
CA PRO A 53 20.54 -24.74 3.74
C PRO A 53 19.69 -23.56 3.24
N ALA A 54 19.46 -22.57 4.11
CA ALA A 54 18.67 -21.35 3.81
C ALA A 54 19.13 -20.60 2.55
N SER A 55 20.42 -20.73 2.17
CA SER A 55 20.95 -20.15 0.93
C SER A 55 20.41 -20.82 -0.32
N LEU A 56 20.15 -22.13 -0.31
CA LEU A 56 19.60 -22.87 -1.45
C LEU A 56 18.10 -22.61 -1.58
N THR A 57 17.35 -22.78 -0.49
CA THR A 57 15.91 -22.55 -0.44
C THR A 57 15.56 -21.10 -0.76
N GLY A 58 16.34 -20.14 -0.22
CA GLY A 58 16.27 -18.73 -0.58
C GLY A 58 16.45 -18.45 -2.07
N LEU A 59 17.43 -19.07 -2.71
CA LEU A 59 17.65 -18.91 -4.17
C LEU A 59 16.48 -19.48 -4.98
N CYS A 60 15.91 -20.62 -4.59
CA CYS A 60 14.76 -21.20 -5.27
C CYS A 60 13.56 -20.24 -5.24
N ILE A 61 13.21 -19.76 -4.06
CA ILE A 61 12.00 -18.93 -3.90
C ILE A 61 12.18 -17.52 -4.48
N GLN A 62 13.38 -16.94 -4.36
CA GLN A 62 13.69 -15.64 -4.97
C GLN A 62 13.55 -15.70 -6.49
N SER A 63 13.99 -16.79 -7.12
CA SER A 63 13.88 -16.96 -8.56
C SER A 63 12.46 -17.24 -9.02
N LEU A 64 11.67 -17.99 -8.24
CA LEU A 64 10.24 -18.10 -8.45
C LEU A 64 9.53 -16.74 -8.39
N SER A 65 9.83 -15.93 -7.37
CA SER A 65 9.27 -14.58 -7.22
C SER A 65 9.63 -13.69 -8.41
N THR A 66 10.91 -13.72 -8.83
CA THR A 66 11.38 -12.92 -9.96
C THR A 66 10.72 -13.38 -11.26
N PHE A 67 10.62 -14.68 -11.49
CA PHE A 67 9.96 -15.22 -12.67
C PHE A 67 8.47 -14.85 -12.71
N LEU A 68 7.76 -14.98 -11.60
CA LEU A 68 6.34 -14.60 -11.50
C LEU A 68 6.14 -13.11 -11.79
N SER A 69 6.98 -12.23 -11.23
CA SER A 69 6.90 -10.78 -11.48
C SER A 69 7.06 -10.42 -12.97
N LYS A 70 7.89 -11.16 -13.72
CA LYS A 70 8.06 -10.97 -15.17
C LYS A 70 6.80 -11.36 -15.95
N LEU A 71 6.02 -12.30 -15.44
CA LEU A 71 4.82 -12.81 -16.11
C LEU A 71 3.54 -12.01 -15.77
N GLN A 72 3.58 -11.07 -14.81
CA GLN A 72 2.42 -10.30 -14.34
C GLN A 72 1.67 -9.48 -15.42
N GLY A 73 2.20 -9.39 -16.65
CA GLY A 73 1.52 -8.75 -17.80
C GLY A 73 0.76 -9.70 -18.72
N SER A 74 0.84 -11.02 -18.57
CA SER A 74 0.21 -11.99 -19.48
C SER A 74 -0.56 -13.07 -18.72
N ASN A 75 -1.89 -12.93 -18.67
CA ASN A 75 -2.77 -13.90 -18.02
C ASN A 75 -2.65 -15.32 -18.60
N GLU A 76 -2.36 -15.43 -19.90
CA GLU A 76 -2.16 -16.72 -20.57
C GLU A 76 -0.91 -17.44 -20.06
N ARG A 77 0.22 -16.73 -19.98
CA ARG A 77 1.48 -17.29 -19.46
C ARG A 77 1.41 -17.58 -17.96
N LEU A 78 0.71 -16.74 -17.19
CA LEU A 78 0.44 -17.01 -15.78
C LEU A 78 -0.42 -18.26 -15.60
N LEU A 79 -1.44 -18.44 -16.45
CA LEU A 79 -2.29 -19.63 -16.41
C LEU A 79 -1.49 -20.89 -16.73
N GLU A 80 -0.62 -20.84 -17.75
CA GLU A 80 0.28 -21.94 -18.10
C GLU A 80 1.22 -22.28 -16.94
N LEU A 81 1.86 -21.28 -16.34
CA LEU A 81 2.71 -21.47 -15.17
C LEU A 81 1.95 -22.16 -14.03
N LEU A 82 0.81 -21.61 -13.65
CA LEU A 82 0.03 -22.12 -12.52
C LEU A 82 -0.49 -23.55 -12.75
N ARG A 83 -0.85 -23.91 -13.99
CA ARG A 83 -1.22 -25.28 -14.36
C ARG A 83 -0.09 -26.27 -14.13
N VAL A 84 1.13 -25.89 -14.50
CA VAL A 84 2.30 -26.76 -14.31
C VAL A 84 2.70 -26.83 -12.83
N LEU A 85 2.65 -25.72 -12.08
CA LEU A 85 2.94 -25.74 -10.63
C LEU A 85 1.96 -26.64 -9.84
N GLU A 86 0.70 -26.70 -10.27
CA GLU A 86 -0.37 -27.52 -9.67
C GLU A 86 -0.53 -28.91 -10.29
N ASN A 87 0.29 -29.30 -11.28
CA ASN A 87 0.09 -30.52 -12.08
C ASN A 87 -1.35 -30.71 -12.58
N SER A 88 -2.01 -29.61 -12.94
CA SER A 88 -3.43 -29.60 -13.28
C SER A 88 -3.60 -29.21 -14.75
N SER A 89 -4.22 -30.07 -15.55
CA SER A 89 -4.56 -29.79 -16.95
C SER A 89 -5.80 -28.91 -17.12
N SER A 90 -6.57 -28.71 -16.04
CA SER A 90 -7.80 -27.92 -16.00
C SER A 90 -7.84 -27.02 -14.78
N GLY A 91 -8.49 -25.86 -14.91
CA GLY A 91 -8.62 -24.86 -13.85
C GLY A 91 -8.66 -23.44 -14.40
N SER A 92 -9.48 -22.59 -13.77
CA SER A 92 -9.43 -21.14 -14.00
C SER A 92 -8.19 -20.55 -13.33
N LEU A 93 -7.73 -19.40 -13.85
CA LEU A 93 -6.60 -18.67 -13.30
C LEU A 93 -6.78 -18.38 -11.81
N GLU A 94 -7.98 -17.95 -11.43
CA GLU A 94 -8.35 -17.65 -10.04
C GLU A 94 -8.25 -18.88 -9.13
N ASN A 95 -8.78 -20.03 -9.54
CA ASN A 95 -8.77 -21.24 -8.72
C ASN A 95 -7.36 -21.78 -8.48
N LEU A 96 -6.51 -21.72 -9.50
CA LEU A 96 -5.11 -22.14 -9.37
C LEU A 96 -4.31 -21.14 -8.52
N ALA A 97 -4.59 -19.83 -8.65
CA ALA A 97 -3.99 -18.82 -7.79
C ALA A 97 -4.36 -19.03 -6.31
N LYS A 98 -5.63 -19.35 -6.00
CA LYS A 98 -6.07 -19.65 -4.63
C LYS A 98 -5.29 -20.81 -4.00
N LYS A 99 -5.14 -21.92 -4.72
CA LYS A 99 -4.35 -23.08 -4.25
C LYS A 99 -2.89 -22.73 -3.97
N GLN A 100 -2.28 -21.98 -4.89
CA GLN A 100 -0.90 -21.53 -4.72
C GLN A 100 -0.76 -20.57 -3.54
N ILE A 101 -1.69 -19.63 -3.35
CA ILE A 101 -1.69 -18.74 -2.18
C ILE A 101 -1.73 -19.56 -0.89
N GLN A 102 -2.63 -20.54 -0.76
CA GLN A 102 -2.71 -21.40 0.43
C GLN A 102 -1.40 -22.14 0.71
N ARG A 103 -0.73 -22.62 -0.35
CA ARG A 103 0.59 -23.27 -0.25
C ARG A 103 1.66 -22.30 0.27
N TYR A 104 1.73 -21.09 -0.29
CA TYR A 104 2.67 -20.07 0.18
C TYR A 104 2.33 -19.51 1.57
N GLN A 105 1.06 -19.49 1.97
CA GLN A 105 0.67 -19.16 3.35
C GLN A 105 1.27 -20.13 4.36
N ALA A 106 1.23 -21.44 4.05
CA ALA A 106 1.86 -22.46 4.89
C ALA A 106 3.37 -22.26 5.00
N PHE A 107 4.05 -21.95 3.89
CA PHE A 107 5.47 -21.63 3.91
C PHE A 107 5.78 -20.36 4.73
N ILE A 108 4.97 -19.31 4.62
CA ILE A 108 5.16 -18.08 5.41
C ILE A 108 5.07 -18.38 6.91
N VAL A 109 4.07 -19.16 7.35
CA VAL A 109 3.93 -19.56 8.76
C VAL A 109 5.15 -20.34 9.23
N GLN A 110 5.65 -21.26 8.40
CA GLN A 110 6.83 -22.04 8.73
C GLN A 110 8.09 -21.17 8.82
N VAL A 111 8.33 -20.27 7.86
CA VAL A 111 9.48 -19.34 7.90
C VAL A 111 9.41 -18.43 9.12
N LEU A 112 8.22 -17.97 9.52
CA LEU A 112 8.04 -17.13 10.70
C LEU A 112 8.29 -17.90 12.01
N SER A 113 8.15 -19.23 12.01
CA SER A 113 8.47 -20.07 13.17
C SER A 113 9.97 -20.37 13.32
N GLU A 114 10.76 -20.13 12.27
CA GLU A 114 12.18 -20.50 12.21
C GLU A 114 13.05 -19.23 12.05
N ASP A 115 13.79 -18.87 13.10
CA ASP A 115 14.64 -17.67 13.10
C ASP A 115 15.66 -17.67 11.94
N GLY A 116 15.81 -16.52 11.28
CA GLY A 116 16.90 -16.26 10.32
C GLY A 116 16.58 -16.44 8.83
N ARG A 117 15.34 -16.75 8.45
CA ARG A 117 14.93 -16.91 7.03
C ARG A 117 14.17 -15.73 6.44
N MET A 118 14.47 -14.51 6.89
CA MET A 118 13.76 -13.29 6.48
C MET A 118 13.83 -13.00 4.96
N LYS A 119 14.91 -13.41 4.28
CA LYS A 119 15.02 -13.27 2.81
C LYS A 119 14.02 -14.16 2.06
N GLU A 120 13.71 -15.33 2.60
CA GLU A 120 12.68 -16.22 2.06
C GLU A 120 11.30 -15.59 2.26
N LEU A 121 11.04 -15.07 3.46
CA LEU A 121 9.80 -14.37 3.80
C LEU A 121 9.48 -13.23 2.83
N VAL A 122 10.49 -12.43 2.47
CA VAL A 122 10.34 -11.34 1.47
C VAL A 122 9.87 -11.89 0.12
N SER A 123 10.49 -12.97 -0.36
CA SER A 123 10.16 -13.57 -1.66
C SER A 123 8.79 -14.26 -1.64
N LEU A 124 8.45 -14.94 -0.54
CA LEU A 124 7.14 -15.57 -0.33
C LEU A 124 6.02 -14.53 -0.30
N ALA A 125 6.20 -13.44 0.46
CA ALA A 125 5.24 -12.35 0.53
C ALA A 125 5.05 -11.65 -0.83
N ALA A 126 6.12 -11.48 -1.61
CA ALA A 126 6.06 -10.94 -2.96
C ALA A 126 5.28 -11.86 -3.92
N ILE A 127 5.48 -13.17 -3.85
CA ILE A 127 4.72 -14.15 -4.63
C ILE A 127 3.22 -14.08 -4.27
N CYS A 128 2.89 -14.13 -2.98
CA CYS A 128 1.51 -13.99 -2.52
C CYS A 128 0.88 -12.68 -3.02
N THR A 129 1.61 -11.57 -2.94
CA THR A 129 1.13 -10.25 -3.40
C THR A 129 0.80 -10.28 -4.89
N ALA A 130 1.68 -10.88 -5.69
CA ALA A 130 1.48 -11.03 -7.13
C ALA A 130 0.25 -11.89 -7.45
N LEU A 131 0.07 -13.01 -6.75
CA LEU A 131 -1.10 -13.89 -6.94
C LEU A 131 -2.40 -13.22 -6.50
N CYS A 132 -2.38 -12.37 -5.46
CA CYS A 132 -3.57 -11.66 -4.99
C CYS A 132 -4.16 -10.73 -6.06
N SER A 133 -3.33 -10.17 -6.96
CA SER A 133 -3.84 -9.35 -8.07
C SER A 133 -4.65 -10.13 -9.12
N LEU A 134 -4.65 -11.47 -9.06
CA LEU A 134 -5.42 -12.35 -9.94
C LEU A 134 -6.77 -12.76 -9.35
N LEU A 135 -7.05 -12.36 -8.11
CA LEU A 135 -8.29 -12.69 -7.41
C LEU A 135 -9.38 -11.66 -7.70
N ASN A 136 -10.63 -12.11 -7.71
CA ASN A 136 -11.81 -11.24 -7.79
C ASN A 136 -12.21 -10.74 -6.39
N ASP A 137 -12.68 -9.49 -6.30
CA ASP A 137 -12.89 -8.74 -5.05
C ASP A 137 -14.04 -9.24 -4.13
N ASP A 138 -14.79 -10.30 -4.52
CA ASP A 138 -16.08 -10.64 -3.89
C ASP A 138 -16.17 -12.09 -3.35
N GLY A 139 -15.04 -12.67 -2.95
CA GLY A 139 -14.98 -14.06 -2.44
C GLY A 139 -14.76 -14.18 -0.93
N ASP A 140 -15.35 -15.22 -0.31
CA ASP A 140 -15.06 -15.62 1.08
C ASP A 140 -13.56 -15.87 1.32
N PHE A 141 -12.87 -16.41 0.31
CA PHE A 141 -11.42 -16.62 0.33
C PHE A 141 -10.63 -15.33 0.59
N VAL A 142 -10.99 -14.21 -0.03
CA VAL A 142 -10.28 -12.93 0.17
C VAL A 142 -10.47 -12.43 1.60
N ARG A 143 -11.64 -12.69 2.21
CA ARG A 143 -11.91 -12.34 3.61
C ARG A 143 -11.10 -13.19 4.59
N GLU A 144 -10.99 -14.49 4.34
CA GLU A 144 -10.13 -15.39 5.11
C GLU A 144 -8.66 -15.01 4.97
N LEU A 145 -8.21 -14.72 3.75
CA LEU A 145 -6.85 -14.25 3.48
C LEU A 145 -6.57 -12.93 4.19
N HIS A 146 -7.50 -11.98 4.15
CA HIS A 146 -7.38 -10.70 4.86
C HIS A 146 -7.22 -10.90 6.36
N SER A 147 -8.09 -11.71 6.97
CA SER A 147 -8.02 -12.01 8.41
C SER A 147 -6.71 -12.71 8.77
N TRP A 148 -6.24 -13.63 7.93
CA TRP A 148 -4.96 -14.31 8.12
C TRP A 148 -3.78 -13.34 8.10
N VAL A 149 -3.65 -12.48 7.06
CA VAL A 149 -2.54 -11.51 7.01
C VAL A 149 -2.64 -10.51 8.15
N GLN A 150 -3.85 -10.05 8.49
CA GLN A 150 -4.05 -9.15 9.62
C GLN A 150 -3.56 -9.77 10.94
N ASN A 151 -3.94 -11.03 11.21
CA ASN A 151 -3.48 -11.74 12.41
C ASN A 151 -1.96 -11.91 12.43
N LEU A 152 -1.32 -12.16 11.28
CA LEU A 152 0.14 -12.16 11.20
C LEU A 152 0.74 -10.81 11.60
N CYS A 153 0.24 -9.70 11.05
CA CYS A 153 0.73 -8.37 11.39
C CYS A 153 0.47 -7.97 12.86
N VAL A 154 -0.57 -8.53 13.48
CA VAL A 154 -0.90 -8.33 14.90
C VAL A 154 0.02 -9.14 15.81
N GLN A 155 0.36 -10.38 15.44
CA GLN A 155 1.08 -11.30 16.32
C GLN A 155 2.60 -11.28 16.16
N GLN A 156 3.11 -10.97 14.96
CA GLN A 156 4.52 -11.13 14.63
C GLN A 156 5.29 -9.83 14.83
N SER A 157 6.26 -9.82 15.74
CA SER A 157 7.27 -8.76 15.84
C SER A 157 8.48 -9.14 14.99
N LEU A 158 8.88 -8.26 14.06
CA LEU A 158 10.02 -8.47 13.18
C LEU A 158 11.07 -7.39 13.42
N ASP A 159 12.34 -7.74 13.31
CA ASP A 159 13.44 -6.76 13.34
C ASP A 159 13.92 -6.39 11.91
N ASP A 160 13.61 -7.23 10.92
CA ASP A 160 13.99 -6.99 9.52
C ASP A 160 12.99 -6.04 8.83
N SER A 161 13.48 -4.84 8.53
CA SER A 161 12.73 -3.79 7.84
C SER A 161 12.23 -4.18 6.44
N VAL A 162 12.98 -5.02 5.71
CA VAL A 162 12.62 -5.45 4.35
C VAL A 162 11.49 -6.48 4.41
N ALA A 163 11.56 -7.41 5.35
CA ALA A 163 10.51 -8.39 5.61
C ALA A 163 9.22 -7.73 6.09
N CYS A 164 9.31 -6.75 7.00
CA CYS A 164 8.16 -5.95 7.43
C CYS A 164 7.52 -5.23 6.24
N LYS A 165 8.32 -4.56 5.40
CA LYS A 165 7.82 -3.91 4.17
C LYS A 165 7.09 -4.90 3.26
N ALA A 166 7.64 -6.10 3.05
CA ALA A 166 7.04 -7.11 2.18
C ALA A 166 5.68 -7.62 2.73
N LEU A 167 5.59 -7.92 4.02
CA LEU A 167 4.34 -8.37 4.64
C LEU A 167 3.27 -7.28 4.71
N LEU A 168 3.64 -6.04 5.03
CA LEU A 168 2.70 -4.91 5.01
C LEU A 168 2.21 -4.62 3.58
N THR A 169 3.08 -4.78 2.57
CA THR A 169 2.68 -4.64 1.16
C THR A 169 1.66 -5.72 0.78
N LEU A 170 1.88 -6.98 1.18
CA LEU A 170 0.90 -8.05 1.01
C LEU A 170 -0.42 -7.70 1.73
N PHE A 171 -0.34 -7.26 2.98
CA PHE A 171 -1.50 -6.90 3.78
C PHE A 171 -2.34 -5.82 3.11
N PHE A 172 -1.72 -4.72 2.69
CA PHE A 172 -2.42 -3.63 2.04
C PHE A 172 -2.97 -4.00 0.66
N THR A 173 -2.30 -4.89 -0.07
CA THR A 173 -2.81 -5.40 -1.35
C THR A 173 -4.11 -6.16 -1.13
N VAL A 174 -4.14 -7.11 -0.20
CA VAL A 174 -5.37 -7.85 0.16
C VAL A 174 -6.43 -6.92 0.74
N ASN A 175 -6.03 -5.93 1.55
CA ASN A 175 -6.92 -4.95 2.16
C ASN A 175 -7.64 -4.05 1.14
N THR A 176 -7.07 -3.81 -0.04
CA THR A 176 -7.79 -3.05 -1.10
C THR A 176 -8.98 -3.80 -1.68
N GLN A 177 -9.01 -5.12 -1.54
CA GLN A 177 -10.10 -6.00 -1.97
C GLN A 177 -11.14 -6.16 -0.85
N ALA A 178 -10.86 -5.67 0.37
CA ALA A 178 -11.74 -5.77 1.52
C ALA A 178 -12.59 -4.50 1.75
N LYS A 179 -13.82 -4.68 2.26
CA LYS A 179 -14.78 -3.58 2.52
C LYS A 179 -14.29 -2.58 3.58
N SER A 180 -13.38 -2.96 4.46
CA SER A 180 -12.84 -2.15 5.57
C SER A 180 -11.54 -1.40 5.23
N GLY A 181 -11.18 -1.30 3.95
CA GLY A 181 -9.84 -0.89 3.50
C GLY A 181 -9.24 0.32 4.21
N LEU A 182 -9.95 1.44 4.30
CA LEU A 182 -9.39 2.68 4.89
C LEU A 182 -9.35 2.69 6.42
N GLN A 183 -10.19 1.90 7.10
CA GLN A 183 -10.15 1.79 8.56
C GLN A 183 -8.83 1.14 9.00
N VAL A 184 -8.40 0.08 8.32
CA VAL A 184 -7.13 -0.59 8.59
C VAL A 184 -5.94 0.37 8.43
N LEU A 185 -5.97 1.23 7.41
CA LEU A 185 -4.91 2.24 7.21
C LEU A 185 -4.90 3.28 8.33
N PHE A 186 -6.08 3.65 8.86
CA PHE A 186 -6.19 4.51 10.04
C PHE A 186 -5.60 3.83 11.27
N ASP A 187 -5.98 2.60 11.58
CA ASP A 187 -5.45 1.86 12.72
C ASP A 187 -3.91 1.71 12.65
N ILE A 188 -3.37 1.47 11.45
CA ILE A 188 -1.91 1.43 11.21
C ILE A 188 -1.28 2.82 11.43
N SER A 189 -1.93 3.90 10.98
CA SER A 189 -1.42 5.26 11.19
C SER A 189 -1.39 5.65 12.67
N GLU A 190 -2.38 5.24 13.46
CA GLU A 190 -2.35 5.42 14.92
C GLU A 190 -1.20 4.64 15.57
N ASN A 191 -0.94 3.43 15.09
CA ASN A 191 0.13 2.59 15.61
C ASN A 191 1.52 3.13 15.25
N ILE A 192 1.69 3.66 14.03
CA ILE A 192 2.90 4.39 13.62
C ILE A 192 3.08 5.64 14.48
N HIS A 193 2.02 6.42 14.70
CA HIS A 193 2.09 7.61 15.54
C HIS A 193 2.51 7.24 16.97
N LEU A 194 1.92 6.19 17.55
CA LEU A 194 2.31 5.69 18.87
C LEU A 194 3.81 5.35 18.95
N GLN A 195 4.35 4.66 17.94
CA GLN A 195 5.76 4.25 17.90
C GLN A 195 6.73 5.41 17.63
N MET A 196 6.35 6.38 16.80
CA MET A 196 7.18 7.56 16.48
C MET A 196 7.12 8.64 17.58
N GLY A 197 6.04 8.65 18.37
CA GLY A 197 5.73 9.70 19.33
C GLY A 197 5.10 10.94 18.69
N THR A 198 4.53 11.78 19.55
CA THR A 198 3.84 13.03 19.20
C THR A 198 4.81 14.21 19.11
N ILE A 199 4.53 15.17 18.23
CA ILE A 199 5.26 16.44 18.13
C ILE A 199 5.07 17.29 19.40
N ASP A 200 3.87 17.27 19.97
CA ASP A 200 3.55 17.93 21.22
C ASP A 200 3.97 17.03 22.39
N GLU A 201 5.03 17.40 23.11
CA GLU A 201 5.64 16.55 24.15
C GLU A 201 4.73 16.37 25.38
N ASP A 202 3.76 17.27 25.56
CA ASP A 202 2.83 17.29 26.69
C ASP A 202 1.53 16.49 26.42
N ALA A 203 1.37 15.96 25.19
CA ALA A 203 0.18 15.20 24.82
C ALA A 203 0.30 13.72 25.22
N GLU A 204 -0.49 13.29 26.21
CA GLU A 204 -0.62 11.88 26.57
C GLU A 204 -1.32 11.08 25.44
N SER A 205 -0.65 10.07 24.88
CA SER A 205 -1.23 9.23 23.83
C SER A 205 -1.96 8.02 24.43
N ASN A 206 -3.29 8.04 24.45
CA ASN A 206 -4.15 6.89 24.83
C ASN A 206 -4.28 5.81 23.73
N LYS A 207 -3.29 5.70 22.85
CA LYS A 207 -3.37 4.84 21.65
C LYS A 207 -3.00 3.40 21.98
N ARG A 208 -3.72 2.47 21.35
CA ARG A 208 -3.50 1.03 21.54
C ARG A 208 -2.42 0.52 20.60
N HIS A 209 -1.49 -0.25 21.14
CA HIS A 209 -0.54 -0.99 20.32
C HIS A 209 -1.21 -2.25 19.75
N THR A 210 -1.72 -2.16 18.52
CA THR A 210 -2.51 -3.23 17.88
C THR A 210 -1.66 -4.13 16.97
N TYR A 211 -0.64 -3.59 16.31
CA TYR A 211 0.15 -4.30 15.31
C TYR A 211 1.58 -4.54 15.80
N ALA A 212 1.90 -5.76 16.25
CA ALA A 212 3.25 -6.11 16.71
C ALA A 212 4.34 -5.95 15.65
N ILE A 213 3.97 -6.04 14.37
CA ILE A 213 4.91 -5.86 13.24
C ILE A 213 5.49 -4.45 13.15
N LEU A 214 4.87 -3.47 13.82
CA LEU A 214 5.31 -2.09 13.91
C LEU A 214 5.94 -1.84 15.28
N ASN A 215 7.26 -1.90 15.32
CA ASN A 215 8.09 -1.62 16.48
C ASN A 215 9.14 -0.55 16.11
N ALA A 216 10.04 -0.23 17.05
CA ALA A 216 11.07 0.79 16.86
C ALA A 216 11.96 0.57 15.62
N GLU A 217 12.23 -0.68 15.24
CA GLU A 217 13.09 -1.03 14.10
C GLU A 217 12.35 -0.99 12.75
N THR A 218 11.05 -1.28 12.75
CA THR A 218 10.26 -1.45 11.53
C THR A 218 9.32 -0.29 11.22
N VAL A 219 9.04 0.60 12.18
CA VAL A 219 8.06 1.69 12.03
C VAL A 219 8.36 2.59 10.83
N ASN A 220 9.63 2.84 10.51
CA ASN A 220 10.04 3.60 9.33
C ASN A 220 9.61 2.91 8.02
N SER A 221 9.81 1.60 7.95
CA SER A 221 9.41 0.77 6.80
C SER A 221 7.89 0.69 6.68
N GLY A 222 7.18 0.55 7.81
CA GLY A 222 5.72 0.60 7.84
C GLY A 222 5.14 1.92 7.37
N LEU A 223 5.72 3.05 7.81
CA LEU A 223 5.34 4.38 7.34
C LEU A 223 5.60 4.54 5.84
N ALA A 224 6.73 4.07 5.32
CA ALA A 224 7.02 4.13 3.88
C ALA A 224 5.94 3.40 3.05
N VAL A 225 5.56 2.18 3.47
CA VAL A 225 4.53 1.38 2.79
C VAL A 225 3.15 2.05 2.90
N LEU A 226 2.80 2.63 4.04
CA LEU A 226 1.56 3.37 4.22
C LEU A 226 1.49 4.57 3.27
N LEU A 227 2.56 5.36 3.16
CA LEU A 227 2.60 6.52 2.26
C LEU A 227 2.52 6.12 0.79
N GLU A 228 3.24 5.07 0.37
CA GLU A 228 3.13 4.48 -0.98
C GLU A 228 1.68 4.07 -1.28
N HIS A 229 1.00 3.46 -0.32
CA HIS A 229 -0.38 3.04 -0.47
C HIS A 229 -1.37 4.23 -0.52
N LEU A 230 -1.19 5.23 0.35
CA LEU A 230 -2.00 6.45 0.35
C LEU A 230 -1.87 7.23 -0.96
N GLN A 231 -0.69 7.22 -1.60
CA GLN A 231 -0.49 7.82 -2.92
C GLN A 231 -1.42 7.20 -3.98
N VAL A 232 -1.53 5.87 -3.98
CA VAL A 232 -2.41 5.09 -4.87
C VAL A 232 -3.87 5.36 -4.53
N VAL A 233 -4.25 5.39 -3.25
CA VAL A 233 -5.62 5.74 -2.81
C VAL A 233 -6.02 7.12 -3.32
N LEU A 234 -5.16 8.13 -3.16
CA LEU A 234 -5.40 9.48 -3.68
C LEU A 234 -5.56 9.49 -5.20
N GLN A 235 -4.76 8.71 -5.94
CA GLN A 235 -4.91 8.60 -7.39
C GLN A 235 -6.24 7.96 -7.81
N ARG A 236 -6.69 6.92 -7.09
CA ARG A 236 -8.00 6.31 -7.32
C ARG A 236 -9.12 7.31 -7.02
N LEU A 237 -9.01 8.10 -5.95
CA LEU A 237 -9.96 9.16 -5.63
C LEU A 237 -10.05 10.22 -6.73
N ASP A 238 -8.92 10.66 -7.27
CA ASP A 238 -8.88 11.59 -8.41
C ASP A 238 -9.59 11.01 -9.64
N TRP A 239 -9.40 9.71 -9.90
CA TRP A 239 -10.10 9.01 -10.98
C TRP A 239 -11.61 8.89 -10.73
N VAL A 240 -12.04 8.55 -9.51
CA VAL A 240 -13.47 8.49 -9.15
C VAL A 240 -14.12 9.88 -9.25
N MET A 241 -13.41 10.95 -8.91
CA MET A 241 -13.90 12.32 -9.11
C MET A 241 -14.06 12.69 -10.59
N LEU A 242 -13.22 12.16 -11.48
CA LEU A 242 -13.42 12.30 -12.93
C LEU A 242 -14.69 11.55 -13.38
N LEU A 243 -14.92 10.36 -12.84
CA LEU A 243 -16.10 9.56 -13.14
C LEU A 243 -17.39 10.24 -12.63
N LEU A 244 -17.36 10.82 -11.43
CA LEU A 244 -18.47 11.65 -10.89
C LEU A 244 -18.86 12.77 -11.87
N LYS A 245 -17.87 13.49 -12.41
CA LYS A 245 -18.12 14.57 -13.39
C LYS A 245 -18.74 14.05 -14.68
N ARG A 246 -18.34 12.85 -15.14
CA ARG A 246 -18.92 12.22 -16.34
C ARG A 246 -20.36 11.79 -16.13
N TYR A 247 -20.66 11.14 -15.00
CA TYR A 247 -22.03 10.75 -14.66
C TYR A 247 -22.96 11.95 -14.47
N GLN A 248 -22.42 13.05 -13.92
CA GLN A 248 -23.16 14.31 -13.82
C GLN A 248 -23.53 14.84 -15.21
N ALA A 249 -22.60 14.84 -16.17
CA ALA A 249 -22.86 15.28 -17.54
C ALA A 249 -23.88 14.38 -18.26
N ALA A 250 -23.86 13.08 -17.97
CA ALA A 250 -24.79 12.09 -18.51
C ALA A 250 -26.13 12.00 -17.74
N SER A 251 -26.36 12.87 -16.74
CA SER A 251 -27.59 12.92 -15.94
C SER A 251 -27.94 11.63 -15.18
N HIS A 252 -26.93 10.83 -14.79
CA HIS A 252 -27.13 9.64 -13.97
C HIS A 252 -27.22 9.98 -12.46
N THR A 253 -28.33 10.62 -12.07
CA THR A 253 -28.53 11.22 -10.73
C THR A 253 -28.26 10.26 -9.56
N ASP A 254 -28.69 9.01 -9.64
CA ASP A 254 -28.51 8.02 -8.57
C ASP A 254 -27.06 7.60 -8.40
N GLN A 255 -26.33 7.47 -9.51
CA GLN A 255 -24.91 7.12 -9.49
C GLN A 255 -24.06 8.28 -8.97
N VAL A 256 -24.40 9.50 -9.37
CA VAL A 256 -23.76 10.72 -8.84
C VAL A 256 -23.90 10.78 -7.32
N ALA A 257 -25.11 10.64 -6.77
CA ALA A 257 -25.33 10.75 -5.34
C ALA A 257 -24.55 9.68 -4.54
N LYS A 258 -24.51 8.44 -5.04
CA LYS A 258 -23.74 7.35 -4.41
C LYS A 258 -22.24 7.62 -4.45
N LEU A 259 -21.71 8.05 -5.60
CA LEU A 259 -20.29 8.35 -5.78
C LEU A 259 -19.86 9.55 -4.96
N GLU A 260 -20.67 10.61 -4.90
CA GLU A 260 -20.39 11.81 -4.13
C GLU A 260 -20.26 11.51 -2.63
N VAL A 261 -21.19 10.73 -2.08
CA VAL A 261 -21.11 10.25 -0.68
C VAL A 261 -19.88 9.37 -0.47
N GLY A 262 -19.58 8.47 -1.42
CA GLY A 262 -18.41 7.60 -1.38
C GLY A 262 -17.09 8.38 -1.34
N VAL A 263 -16.92 9.34 -2.25
CA VAL A 263 -15.74 10.22 -2.33
C VAL A 263 -15.58 11.02 -1.05
N CYS A 264 -16.66 11.62 -0.52
CA CYS A 264 -16.58 12.38 0.73
C CYS A 264 -16.18 11.51 1.92
N ARG A 265 -16.70 10.28 2.02
CA ARG A 265 -16.33 9.34 3.09
C ARG A 265 -14.87 8.92 2.99
N GLN A 266 -14.41 8.56 1.79
CA GLN A 266 -13.03 8.11 1.58
C GLN A 266 -12.03 9.26 1.82
N LEU A 267 -12.31 10.47 1.32
CA LEU A 267 -11.49 11.65 1.65
C LEU A 267 -11.50 11.94 3.16
N GLY A 268 -12.62 11.74 3.84
CA GLY A 268 -12.70 11.88 5.31
C GLY A 268 -11.72 10.96 6.04
N TYR A 269 -11.66 9.68 5.66
CA TYR A 269 -10.67 8.75 6.22
C TYR A 269 -9.23 9.14 5.89
N VAL A 270 -8.97 9.58 4.66
CA VAL A 270 -7.62 10.03 4.27
C VAL A 270 -7.21 11.26 5.09
N VAL A 271 -8.13 12.18 5.36
CA VAL A 271 -7.90 13.34 6.23
C VAL A 271 -7.56 12.92 7.65
N THR A 272 -8.29 11.97 8.25
CA THR A 272 -7.97 11.49 9.61
C THR A 272 -6.63 10.75 9.66
N ILE A 273 -6.31 9.94 8.65
CA ILE A 273 -4.99 9.28 8.55
C ILE A 273 -3.87 10.31 8.49
N PHE A 274 -3.99 11.33 7.64
CA PHE A 274 -2.98 12.38 7.56
C PHE A 274 -2.92 13.27 8.80
N ALA A 275 -4.03 13.45 9.53
CA ALA A 275 -4.03 14.14 10.81
C ALA A 275 -3.19 13.38 11.85
N GLU A 276 -3.30 12.05 11.90
CA GLU A 276 -2.47 11.20 12.75
C GLU A 276 -0.98 11.30 12.38
N LEU A 277 -0.66 11.18 11.09
CA LEU A 277 0.72 11.29 10.62
C LEU A 277 1.30 12.70 10.83
N SER A 278 0.48 13.75 10.71
CA SER A 278 0.94 15.14 10.88
C SER A 278 1.26 15.48 12.34
N GLN A 279 0.73 14.72 13.30
CA GLN A 279 1.06 14.87 14.71
C GLN A 279 2.26 14.02 15.13
N SER A 280 2.72 13.10 14.28
CA SER A 280 3.81 12.19 14.58
C SER A 280 5.19 12.82 14.37
N ARG A 281 6.20 12.41 15.14
CA ARG A 281 7.61 12.80 14.90
C ARG A 281 8.20 12.04 13.70
N LEU A 282 7.86 12.48 12.50
CA LEU A 282 8.25 11.79 11.26
C LEU A 282 9.75 11.95 10.92
N PRO A 283 10.42 10.89 10.43
CA PRO A 283 11.77 10.98 9.89
C PRO A 283 11.84 11.90 8.66
N ARG A 284 12.96 12.59 8.47
CA ARG A 284 13.14 13.64 7.46
C ARG A 284 12.77 13.23 6.01
N GLN A 285 13.15 12.03 5.58
CA GLN A 285 12.84 11.59 4.21
C GLN A 285 11.34 11.32 4.03
N LEU A 286 10.73 10.69 5.04
CA LEU A 286 9.31 10.32 5.03
C LEU A 286 8.41 11.53 5.29
N SER A 287 8.88 12.54 6.03
CA SER A 287 8.16 13.80 6.22
C SER A 287 8.03 14.57 4.91
N GLN A 288 9.07 14.61 4.07
CA GLN A 288 8.98 15.22 2.73
C GLN A 288 7.96 14.49 1.84
N PHE A 289 7.94 13.16 1.88
CA PHE A 289 6.95 12.39 1.14
C PHE A 289 5.53 12.66 1.65
N THR A 290 5.35 12.72 2.97
CA THR A 290 4.09 13.08 3.64
C THR A 290 3.61 14.46 3.19
N LEU A 291 4.47 15.49 3.21
CA LEU A 291 4.13 16.85 2.76
C LEU A 291 3.71 16.87 1.27
N ARG A 292 4.36 16.09 0.40
CA ARG A 292 3.94 15.96 -1.01
C ARG A 292 2.56 15.33 -1.15
N LEU A 293 2.25 14.31 -0.35
CA LEU A 293 0.94 13.66 -0.39
C LEU A 293 -0.15 14.54 0.23
N LEU A 294 0.16 15.32 1.27
CA LEU A 294 -0.71 16.36 1.79
C LEU A 294 -1.06 17.39 0.71
N THR A 295 -0.08 17.87 -0.07
CA THR A 295 -0.32 18.76 -1.21
C THR A 295 -1.27 18.12 -2.21
N LYS A 296 -1.10 16.83 -2.51
CA LYS A 296 -2.02 16.08 -3.39
C LYS A 296 -3.43 15.98 -2.80
N LEU A 297 -3.57 15.69 -1.50
CA LEU A 297 -4.86 15.67 -0.81
C LEU A 297 -5.59 17.01 -0.92
N PHE A 298 -4.92 18.14 -0.64
CA PHE A 298 -5.54 19.47 -0.78
C PHE A 298 -5.93 19.78 -2.23
N ASN A 299 -5.15 19.32 -3.21
CA ASN A 299 -5.53 19.43 -4.62
C ASN A 299 -6.79 18.61 -4.96
N SER A 300 -6.92 17.39 -4.41
CA SER A 300 -8.12 16.57 -4.57
C SER A 300 -9.34 17.22 -3.90
N LEU A 301 -9.20 17.73 -2.68
CA LEU A 301 -10.24 18.48 -1.95
C LEU A 301 -10.66 19.76 -2.70
N ALA A 302 -9.70 20.51 -3.25
CA ALA A 302 -9.95 21.65 -4.11
C ALA A 302 -10.67 21.25 -5.40
N GLY A 303 -10.30 20.11 -5.99
CA GLY A 303 -10.97 19.53 -7.16
C GLY A 303 -12.45 19.22 -6.92
N LEU A 304 -12.77 18.64 -5.76
CA LEU A 304 -14.15 18.40 -5.32
C LEU A 304 -14.89 19.72 -5.04
N THR A 305 -14.23 20.67 -4.38
CA THR A 305 -14.84 21.99 -4.09
C THR A 305 -15.16 22.76 -5.37
N LYS A 306 -14.25 22.74 -6.37
CA LYS A 306 -14.49 23.31 -7.71
C LYS A 306 -15.71 22.68 -8.39
N HIS A 307 -15.90 21.37 -8.23
CA HIS A 307 -17.08 20.68 -8.76
C HIS A 307 -18.38 21.25 -8.15
N TYR A 308 -18.45 21.41 -6.83
CA TYR A 308 -19.62 22.05 -6.20
C TYR A 308 -19.80 23.52 -6.58
N VAL A 309 -18.73 24.30 -6.69
CA VAL A 309 -18.80 25.69 -7.16
C VAL A 309 -19.43 25.76 -8.56
N LEU A 310 -19.07 24.81 -9.44
CA LEU A 310 -19.65 24.70 -10.78
C LEU A 310 -21.15 24.34 -10.71
N LEU A 311 -21.54 23.35 -9.90
CA LEU A 311 -22.94 22.96 -9.72
C LEU A 311 -23.82 24.14 -9.28
N TYR A 312 -23.38 24.92 -8.30
CA TYR A 312 -24.10 26.11 -7.84
C TYR A 312 -24.09 27.25 -8.86
N THR A 313 -23.03 27.37 -9.66
CA THR A 313 -22.95 28.39 -10.72
C THR A 313 -23.96 28.11 -11.83
N HIS A 314 -24.18 26.83 -12.17
CA HIS A 314 -25.18 26.42 -13.16
C HIS A 314 -26.57 26.16 -12.57
N LYS A 315 -26.77 26.30 -11.26
CA LYS A 315 -28.03 25.99 -10.55
C LYS A 315 -28.49 24.53 -10.73
N LEU A 316 -27.54 23.60 -10.86
CA LEU A 316 -27.77 22.20 -11.22
C LEU A 316 -27.76 21.21 -10.04
N GLY A 317 -27.59 21.67 -8.79
CA GLY A 317 -27.49 20.73 -7.67
C GLY A 317 -27.49 21.35 -6.29
N ARG A 318 -27.51 20.47 -5.29
CA ARG A 318 -27.41 20.77 -3.87
C ARG A 318 -26.09 20.27 -3.32
N LEU A 319 -25.65 20.85 -2.21
CA LEU A 319 -24.47 20.39 -1.49
C LEU A 319 -24.77 19.10 -0.72
N CYS A 320 -23.82 18.17 -0.70
CA CYS A 320 -23.92 16.95 0.11
C CYS A 320 -23.57 17.24 1.58
N GLU A 321 -24.37 16.77 2.53
CA GLU A 321 -24.09 16.93 3.97
C GLU A 321 -22.74 16.35 4.40
N LYS A 322 -22.29 15.26 3.74
CA LYS A 322 -20.99 14.64 4.01
C LYS A 322 -19.85 15.55 3.57
N PHE A 323 -20.05 16.39 2.56
CA PHE A 323 -19.07 17.37 2.15
C PHE A 323 -18.92 18.48 3.20
N GLU A 324 -19.99 18.96 3.83
CA GLU A 324 -19.87 19.94 4.92
C GLU A 324 -19.07 19.40 6.11
N LYS A 325 -19.32 18.14 6.46
CA LYS A 325 -18.57 17.46 7.53
C LYS A 325 -17.10 17.31 7.16
N LEU A 326 -16.81 17.00 5.89
CA LEU A 326 -15.45 16.93 5.38
C LEU A 326 -14.73 18.27 5.45
N VAL A 327 -15.38 19.37 5.06
CA VAL A 327 -14.80 20.73 5.13
C VAL A 327 -14.51 21.14 6.58
N ARG A 328 -15.43 20.86 7.50
CA ARG A 328 -15.17 21.09 8.93
C ARG A 328 -14.01 20.24 9.44
N LEU A 329 -13.98 18.96 9.08
CA LEU A 329 -12.93 18.02 9.48
C LEU A 329 -11.55 18.48 8.98
N THR A 330 -11.42 18.94 7.73
CA THR A 330 -10.15 19.43 7.20
C THR A 330 -9.67 20.68 7.93
N GLY A 331 -10.56 21.66 8.13
CA GLY A 331 -10.22 22.92 8.81
C GLY A 331 -9.89 22.77 10.30
N THR A 332 -10.57 21.87 11.01
CA THR A 332 -10.41 21.71 12.47
C THR A 332 -9.41 20.64 12.87
N HIS A 333 -9.37 19.51 12.15
CA HIS A 333 -8.59 18.34 12.54
C HIS A 333 -7.33 18.11 11.70
N LEU A 334 -7.15 18.77 10.56
CA LEU A 334 -5.97 18.54 9.71
C LEU A 334 -5.09 19.79 9.59
N THR A 335 -5.67 20.90 9.17
CA THR A 335 -4.92 22.14 8.91
C THR A 335 -4.06 22.59 10.09
N PRO A 336 -4.53 22.61 11.36
CA PRO A 336 -3.69 22.99 12.49
C PRO A 336 -2.48 22.08 12.69
N HIS A 337 -2.67 20.76 12.57
CA HIS A 337 -1.58 19.78 12.72
C HIS A 337 -0.55 19.88 11.61
N ILE A 338 -0.95 20.27 10.39
CA ILE A 338 0.00 20.51 9.30
C ILE A 338 0.89 21.70 9.62
N TYR A 339 0.34 22.81 10.12
CA TYR A 339 1.14 23.96 10.51
C TYR A 339 2.09 23.62 11.67
N ALA A 340 1.63 22.84 12.65
CA ALA A 340 2.49 22.33 13.73
C ALA A 340 3.64 21.47 13.18
N LEU A 341 3.36 20.54 12.25
CA LEU A 341 4.37 19.72 11.57
C LEU A 341 5.39 20.58 10.81
N ILE A 342 4.93 21.56 10.04
CA ILE A 342 5.81 22.46 9.29
C ILE A 342 6.77 23.19 10.25
N THR A 343 6.24 23.74 11.34
CA THR A 343 7.05 24.42 12.37
C THR A 343 8.07 23.47 12.99
N PHE A 344 7.64 22.26 13.38
CA PHE A 344 8.52 21.23 13.94
C PHE A 344 9.68 20.88 12.98
N LEU A 345 9.38 20.65 11.70
CA LEU A 345 10.40 20.34 10.69
C LEU A 345 11.36 21.51 10.47
N GLN A 346 10.87 22.74 10.49
CA GLN A 346 11.70 23.94 10.38
C GLN A 346 12.66 24.09 11.57
N THR A 347 12.20 23.83 12.79
CA THR A 347 13.03 23.85 14.01
C THR A 347 14.13 22.79 13.94
N CYS A 348 13.77 21.55 13.58
CA CYS A 348 14.72 20.45 13.40
C CYS A 348 15.83 20.79 12.38
N GLU A 349 15.48 21.50 11.30
CA GLU A 349 16.44 21.92 10.27
C GLU A 349 17.39 23.02 10.74
N GLN A 350 16.92 23.95 11.57
CA GLN A 350 17.76 25.02 12.13
C GLN A 350 18.80 24.44 13.10
N GLU A 351 18.41 23.45 13.90
CA GLU A 351 19.34 22.74 14.79
C GLU A 351 20.39 21.95 14.01
N GLN A 352 20.01 21.29 12.90
CA GLN A 352 20.94 20.55 12.04
C GLN A 352 21.87 21.45 11.23
N LYS A 353 21.47 22.68 10.89
CA LYS A 353 22.36 23.66 10.21
C LYS A 353 23.55 24.08 11.07
N LYS A 354 23.45 24.01 12.40
CA LYS A 354 24.60 24.17 13.31
C LYS A 354 25.62 23.02 13.19
N LYS A 355 25.28 21.91 12.52
CA LYS A 355 26.11 20.70 12.32
C LYS A 355 26.51 20.40 10.84
N LYS A 356 26.49 21.39 9.94
CA LYS A 356 26.99 21.30 8.53
C LYS A 356 26.35 20.19 7.64
N VAL A 357 25.01 20.13 7.53
CA VAL A 357 24.35 19.37 6.44
C VAL A 357 23.33 20.26 5.72
N LYS A 358 23.62 20.64 4.47
CA LYS A 358 22.67 21.35 3.57
C LYS A 358 21.80 20.32 2.83
N GLY A 359 20.46 20.47 2.85
CA GLY A 359 19.57 19.64 2.03
C GLY A 359 18.13 20.15 1.88
N THR A 360 17.81 20.64 0.67
CA THR A 360 16.57 20.44 -0.14
C THR A 360 15.14 20.45 0.48
N SER A 361 14.88 21.05 1.63
CA SER A 361 13.52 21.15 2.19
C SER A 361 12.66 22.32 1.70
N LYS A 362 13.25 23.29 0.99
CA LYS A 362 12.63 24.61 0.79
C LYS A 362 11.43 24.64 -0.17
N GLU A 363 11.24 23.64 -1.03
CA GLU A 363 10.26 23.73 -2.14
C GLU A 363 8.89 23.09 -1.85
N VAL A 364 8.85 22.08 -0.97
CA VAL A 364 7.60 21.33 -0.71
C VAL A 364 6.66 22.12 0.21
N THR A 365 7.21 22.82 1.21
CA THR A 365 6.41 23.61 2.16
C THR A 365 5.63 24.75 1.49
N PRO A 366 6.23 25.59 0.61
CA PRO A 366 5.48 26.61 -0.11
C PRO A 366 4.37 26.02 -1.00
N SER A 367 4.62 24.88 -1.63
CA SER A 367 3.64 24.20 -2.49
C SER A 367 2.43 23.73 -1.69
N LEU A 368 2.65 23.21 -0.48
CA LEU A 368 1.59 22.79 0.43
C LEU A 368 0.77 23.98 0.94
N ILE A 369 1.44 25.04 1.40
CA ILE A 369 0.77 26.27 1.86
C ILE A 369 -0.11 26.84 0.76
N PHE A 370 0.42 26.95 -0.46
CA PHE A 370 -0.35 27.41 -1.61
C PHE A 370 -1.58 26.53 -1.88
N ALA A 371 -1.45 25.19 -1.79
CA ALA A 371 -2.58 24.27 -1.98
C ALA A 371 -3.68 24.45 -0.91
N ILE A 372 -3.29 24.67 0.35
CA ILE A 372 -4.22 24.99 1.46
C ILE A 372 -4.95 26.30 1.17
N GLU A 373 -4.22 27.37 0.84
CA GLU A 373 -4.80 28.69 0.53
C GLU A 373 -5.76 28.63 -0.67
N GLN A 374 -5.41 27.89 -1.73
CA GLN A 374 -6.30 27.70 -2.87
C GLN A 374 -7.57 26.95 -2.49
N TYR A 375 -7.46 25.92 -1.64
CA TYR A 375 -8.62 25.18 -1.14
C TYR A 375 -9.53 26.06 -0.28
N GLU A 376 -8.99 26.82 0.66
CA GLU A 376 -9.76 27.74 1.51
C GLU A 376 -10.45 28.83 0.70
N LYS A 377 -9.76 29.42 -0.28
CA LYS A 377 -10.35 30.39 -1.22
C LYS A 377 -11.56 29.82 -1.95
N LEU A 378 -11.49 28.55 -2.38
CA LEU A 378 -12.61 27.87 -3.05
C LEU A 378 -13.77 27.59 -2.11
N ILE A 379 -13.49 27.22 -0.84
CA ILE A 379 -14.54 27.05 0.18
C ILE A 379 -15.27 28.37 0.41
N ILE A 380 -14.55 29.48 0.58
CA ILE A 380 -15.14 30.81 0.75
C ILE A 380 -16.02 31.18 -0.45
N GLN A 381 -15.55 30.92 -1.67
CA GLN A 381 -16.32 31.14 -2.89
C GLN A 381 -17.60 30.29 -2.91
N LEU A 382 -17.50 29.03 -2.51
CA LEU A 382 -18.63 28.11 -2.44
C LEU A 382 -19.65 28.55 -1.40
N ALA A 383 -19.22 28.87 -0.17
CA ALA A 383 -20.08 29.33 0.92
C ALA A 383 -20.91 30.56 0.52
N LYS A 384 -20.27 31.54 -0.15
CA LYS A 384 -20.95 32.74 -0.68
C LYS A 384 -22.02 32.38 -1.72
N LYS A 385 -21.77 31.37 -2.57
CA LYS A 385 -22.71 30.95 -3.63
C LYS A 385 -23.83 30.05 -3.11
N SER A 386 -23.53 29.15 -2.19
CA SER A 386 -24.49 28.19 -1.63
C SER A 386 -25.34 28.78 -0.51
N LYS A 387 -24.89 29.90 0.10
CA LYS A 387 -25.46 30.49 1.33
C LYS A 387 -25.39 29.56 2.55
N ILE A 388 -24.56 28.51 2.47
CA ILE A 388 -24.28 27.60 3.59
C ILE A 388 -22.99 28.06 4.23
N ASN A 389 -22.97 28.17 5.57
CA ASN A 389 -21.74 28.50 6.27
C ASN A 389 -20.83 27.26 6.34
N LEU A 390 -19.75 27.28 5.56
CA LEU A 390 -18.76 26.20 5.47
C LEU A 390 -17.45 26.53 6.18
N THR A 391 -17.28 27.78 6.62
CA THR A 391 -16.09 28.32 7.29
C THR A 391 -16.31 28.51 8.77
#